data_AF-A0A7X7FJ67-F1
#
_entry.id   AF-A0A7X7FJ67-F1
#
_cell.length_a   1.000
_cell.length_b   1.000
_cell.length_c   1.000
_cell.angle_alpha   90.00
_cell.angle_beta   90.00
_cell.angle_gamma   90.00
#
_symmetry.space_group_name_H-M   'P 1'
#
loop_
_entity.id
_entity.type
_entity.pdbx_description
1 polymer ?
#
loop_
_entity_poly.entity_id
_entity_poly.type
_entity_poly.pdbx_seq_one_letter_code
_entity_poly.pdbx_strand_id
1 'polypeptide(L)'
;MRKSLGNKRNEVCDAQRDDITRLYGHLADGDHVRIFDNADFGYQRITVERPLRLNFAVDEERLARVREAGPFAKLATSRKRKDTKAAQAEIEAGRQLQEDILAALRTLVGQGVVKDRDAFTRQMKVAFKRADLQVPASLFKAILMAAAERDETAEVCTDAKGNPEPDPELRDYENVPLKEDIDQYMQREVLPHVPDAWVDESKTKIGYEINFNRYFYQYTPPRPLEEIEADLKRIEHEIADMLEEVTE
;
A
#
# COMPACT_ATOMS: atom_id res chain seq x y z
N MET A 1 4.27 -38.82 27.26
CA MET A 1 4.06 -37.60 26.44
C MET A 1 4.26 -37.91 24.97
N ARG A 2 3.27 -37.57 24.13
CA ARG A 2 3.42 -37.63 22.67
C ARG A 2 4.48 -36.62 22.20
N LYS A 3 5.01 -36.82 20.99
CA LYS A 3 6.02 -35.93 20.38
C LYS A 3 5.46 -34.50 20.31
N SER A 4 6.23 -33.53 20.81
CA SER A 4 5.87 -32.10 20.79
C SER A 4 5.65 -31.62 19.36
N LEU A 5 4.59 -30.84 19.15
CA LEU A 5 4.33 -30.12 17.91
C LEU A 5 4.56 -28.61 18.15
N GLY A 6 5.69 -28.10 17.64
CA GLY A 6 6.08 -26.70 17.83
C GLY A 6 6.76 -26.40 19.17
N ASN A 7 6.89 -25.11 19.47
CA ASN A 7 7.70 -24.59 20.58
C ASN A 7 6.96 -24.49 21.93
N LYS A 8 5.63 -24.64 21.95
CA LYS A 8 4.83 -24.58 23.19
C LYS A 8 4.65 -26.00 23.74
N ARG A 9 5.21 -26.27 24.92
CA ARG A 9 5.20 -27.59 25.59
C ARG A 9 4.07 -27.70 26.61
N ASN A 10 2.82 -27.57 26.17
CA ASN A 10 1.64 -27.72 27.02
C ASN A 10 0.90 -29.01 26.63
N GLU A 11 0.49 -29.80 27.62
CA GLU A 11 -0.35 -30.99 27.44
C GLU A 11 -1.76 -30.71 27.99
N VAL A 12 -2.79 -31.00 27.20
CA VAL A 12 -4.19 -30.94 27.66
C VAL A 12 -4.48 -32.25 28.38
N CYS A 13 -4.61 -32.21 29.71
CA CYS A 13 -4.83 -33.40 30.53
C CYS A 13 -6.25 -33.96 30.35
N ASP A 14 -6.51 -35.19 30.80
CA ASP A 14 -7.80 -35.84 30.58
C ASP A 14 -8.98 -35.06 31.18
N ALA A 15 -8.82 -34.48 32.38
CA ALA A 15 -9.84 -33.61 32.97
C ALA A 15 -10.16 -32.38 32.10
N GLN A 16 -9.14 -31.74 31.51
CA GLN A 16 -9.34 -30.62 30.58
C GLN A 16 -10.02 -31.06 29.28
N ARG A 17 -9.75 -32.28 28.80
CA ARG A 17 -10.39 -32.83 27.60
C ARG A 17 -11.87 -33.10 27.88
N ASP A 18 -12.19 -33.64 29.04
CA ASP A 18 -13.57 -33.86 29.50
C ASP A 18 -14.32 -32.52 29.61
N ASP A 19 -13.69 -31.49 30.18
CA ASP A 19 -14.28 -30.15 30.26
C ASP A 19 -14.50 -29.51 28.88
N ILE A 20 -13.50 -29.55 27.98
CA ILE A 20 -13.63 -29.01 26.62
C ILE A 20 -14.75 -29.73 25.85
N THR A 21 -14.81 -31.06 25.94
CA THR A 21 -15.83 -31.85 25.22
C THR A 21 -17.23 -31.62 25.79
N ARG A 22 -17.35 -31.48 27.11
CA ARG A 22 -18.61 -31.09 27.78
C ARG A 22 -19.07 -29.70 27.35
N LEU A 23 -18.17 -28.71 27.36
CA LEU A 23 -18.47 -27.34 26.91
C LEU A 23 -18.90 -27.31 25.44
N TYR A 24 -18.17 -28.03 24.57
CA TYR A 24 -18.52 -28.16 23.16
C TYR A 24 -19.89 -28.80 22.94
N GLY A 25 -20.21 -29.87 23.67
CA GLY A 25 -21.49 -30.58 23.56
C GLY A 25 -22.68 -29.78 24.09
N HIS A 26 -22.47 -28.94 25.11
CA HIS A 26 -23.51 -28.08 25.66
C HIS A 26 -23.86 -26.91 24.71
N LEU A 27 -22.88 -26.44 23.92
CA LEU A 27 -23.05 -25.39 22.90
C LEU A 27 -23.90 -24.21 23.40
N ALA A 28 -23.49 -23.61 24.51
CA ALA A 28 -24.10 -22.39 25.04
C ALA A 28 -23.03 -21.33 25.26
N ASP A 29 -23.39 -20.06 25.05
CA ASP A 29 -22.49 -18.93 25.27
C ASP A 29 -22.10 -18.82 26.75
N GLY A 30 -20.86 -18.40 27.01
CA GLY A 30 -20.28 -18.25 28.34
C GLY A 30 -18.83 -17.78 28.26
N ASP A 31 -18.11 -17.87 29.39
CA ASP A 31 -16.75 -17.33 29.49
C ASP A 31 -15.74 -18.03 28.59
N HIS A 32 -15.97 -19.32 28.31
CA HIS A 32 -15.06 -20.18 27.52
C HIS A 32 -15.65 -20.61 26.18
N VAL A 33 -16.92 -20.30 25.91
CA VAL A 33 -17.61 -20.66 24.67
C VAL A 33 -18.33 -19.42 24.18
N ARG A 34 -18.03 -19.00 22.95
CA ARG A 34 -18.75 -17.91 22.30
C ARG A 34 -19.37 -18.43 21.01
N ILE A 35 -20.63 -18.10 20.78
CA ILE A 35 -21.38 -18.53 19.60
C ILE A 35 -21.62 -17.33 18.70
N PHE A 36 -21.20 -17.44 17.45
CA PHE A 36 -21.30 -16.39 16.45
C PHE A 36 -21.91 -16.93 15.17
N ASP A 37 -22.48 -16.04 14.37
CA ASP A 37 -22.74 -16.30 12.97
C ASP A 37 -21.41 -16.27 12.20
N ASN A 38 -21.23 -17.16 11.23
CA ASN A 38 -20.05 -17.14 10.36
C ASN A 38 -19.83 -15.76 9.74
N ALA A 39 -20.91 -15.07 9.36
CA ALA A 39 -20.85 -13.74 8.76
C ALA A 39 -20.32 -12.66 9.72
N ASP A 40 -20.28 -12.89 11.04
CA ASP A 40 -19.67 -11.96 12.01
C ASP A 40 -18.14 -11.87 11.87
N PHE A 41 -17.52 -12.91 11.30
CA PHE A 41 -16.09 -12.94 11.02
C PHE A 41 -15.76 -12.54 9.58
N GLY A 42 -16.78 -12.44 8.73
CA GLY A 42 -16.64 -12.11 7.32
C GLY A 42 -16.44 -10.62 7.11
N TYR A 43 -15.60 -10.27 6.15
CA TYR A 43 -15.47 -8.90 5.66
C TYR A 43 -15.25 -8.88 4.14
N GLN A 44 -15.65 -7.77 3.53
CA GLN A 44 -15.32 -7.39 2.17
C GLN A 44 -14.09 -6.49 2.23
N ARG A 45 -12.94 -7.02 1.82
CA ARG A 45 -11.75 -6.20 1.59
C ARG A 45 -11.92 -5.44 0.29
N ILE A 46 -12.32 -4.19 0.40
CA ILE A 46 -12.50 -3.30 -0.75
C ILE A 46 -11.17 -2.64 -1.12
N THR A 47 -11.01 -2.30 -2.40
CA THR A 47 -9.90 -1.47 -2.87
C THR A 47 -10.42 -0.06 -3.04
N VAL A 48 -9.92 0.87 -2.23
CA VAL A 48 -10.28 2.28 -2.30
C VAL A 48 -9.25 2.98 -3.17
N GLU A 49 -9.69 3.45 -4.33
CA GLU A 49 -8.85 4.17 -5.29
C GLU A 49 -9.06 5.68 -5.12
N ARG A 50 -8.01 6.44 -5.42
CA ARG A 50 -8.01 7.91 -5.45
C ARG A 50 -7.54 8.40 -6.81
N PRO A 51 -7.97 9.59 -7.27
CA PRO A 51 -7.65 10.03 -8.61
C PRO A 51 -6.18 10.42 -8.71
N LEU A 52 -5.57 10.02 -9.82
CA LEU A 52 -4.24 10.44 -10.20
C LEU A 52 -4.26 11.92 -10.59
N ARG A 53 -3.43 12.72 -9.93
CA ARG A 53 -3.25 14.16 -10.22
C ARG A 53 -1.78 14.43 -10.49
N LEU A 54 -1.51 14.92 -11.69
CA LEU A 54 -0.15 15.14 -12.17
C LEU A 54 0.01 16.56 -12.68
N ASN A 55 1.13 17.18 -12.32
CA ASN A 55 1.61 18.37 -12.99
C ASN A 55 2.75 18.02 -13.95
N PHE A 56 2.98 18.88 -14.93
CA PHE A 56 3.93 18.68 -16.01
C PHE A 56 4.77 19.93 -16.21
N ALA A 57 6.06 19.76 -16.45
CA ALA A 57 6.97 20.85 -16.70
C ALA A 57 8.17 20.34 -17.50
N VAL A 58 8.89 21.29 -18.11
CA VAL A 58 10.18 21.02 -18.71
C VAL A 58 11.23 21.86 -17.98
N ASP A 59 12.04 21.17 -17.19
CA ASP A 59 13.22 21.68 -16.50
C ASP A 59 14.33 20.62 -16.57
N GLU A 60 15.53 20.95 -16.10
CA GLU A 60 16.67 20.04 -16.23
C GLU A 60 16.51 18.74 -15.42
N GLU A 61 15.79 18.76 -14.29
CA GLU A 61 15.53 17.57 -13.48
C GLU A 61 14.58 16.61 -14.21
N ARG A 62 13.48 17.12 -14.74
CA ARG A 62 12.51 16.34 -15.52
C ARG A 62 13.10 15.85 -16.82
N LEU A 63 13.94 16.65 -17.48
CA LEU A 63 14.69 16.21 -18.66
C LEU A 63 15.72 15.12 -18.31
N ALA A 64 16.30 15.12 -17.11
CA ALA A 64 17.15 14.01 -16.66
C ALA A 64 16.32 12.71 -16.54
N ARG A 65 15.12 12.77 -15.95
CA ARG A 65 14.20 11.61 -15.91
C ARG A 65 13.78 11.12 -17.30
N VAL A 66 13.57 12.04 -18.25
CA VAL A 66 13.28 11.66 -19.65
C VAL A 66 14.42 10.84 -20.25
N ARG A 67 15.68 11.19 -19.98
CA ARG A 67 16.85 10.45 -20.49
C ARG A 67 16.91 9.02 -19.94
N GLU A 68 16.48 8.82 -18.69
CA GLU A 68 16.47 7.52 -18.02
C GLU A 68 15.25 6.66 -18.39
N ALA A 69 14.20 7.27 -18.95
CA ALA A 69 12.99 6.56 -19.33
C ALA A 69 13.32 5.43 -20.34
N GLY A 70 12.95 4.20 -20.00
CA GLY A 70 13.38 3.00 -20.74
C GLY A 70 13.16 3.07 -22.27
N PRO A 71 11.98 3.47 -22.78
CA PRO A 71 11.77 3.65 -24.22
C PRO A 71 12.67 4.71 -24.87
N PHE A 72 12.98 5.79 -24.14
CA PHE A 72 13.87 6.85 -24.62
C PHE A 72 15.33 6.38 -24.62
N ALA A 73 15.83 5.82 -23.51
CA ALA A 73 17.19 5.31 -23.40
C ALA A 73 17.50 4.23 -24.45
N LYS A 74 16.51 3.39 -24.79
CA LYS A 74 16.65 2.32 -25.78
C LYS A 74 16.79 2.81 -27.22
N LEU A 75 16.48 4.07 -27.53
CA LEU A 75 16.70 4.62 -28.88
C LEU A 75 18.17 4.48 -29.30
N ALA A 76 19.11 4.75 -28.40
CA ALA A 76 20.54 4.62 -28.64
C ALA A 76 21.09 3.21 -28.38
N THR A 77 20.26 2.17 -28.54
CA THR A 77 20.68 0.76 -28.39
C THR A 77 20.33 -0.04 -29.63
N SER A 78 21.12 -1.06 -29.97
CA SER A 78 20.79 -1.98 -31.07
C SER A 78 20.69 -3.41 -30.58
N ARG A 79 19.72 -4.16 -31.11
CA ARG A 79 19.60 -5.62 -30.89
C ARG A 79 20.45 -6.44 -31.87
N LYS A 80 21.03 -5.81 -32.89
CA LYS A 80 21.84 -6.48 -33.91
C LYS A 80 23.22 -6.80 -33.33
N ARG A 81 23.53 -8.10 -33.18
CA ARG A 81 24.81 -8.56 -32.61
C ARG A 81 25.85 -8.95 -33.66
N LYS A 82 25.40 -9.39 -34.84
CA LYS A 82 26.28 -9.93 -35.89
C LYS A 82 26.68 -8.89 -36.95
N ASP A 83 25.84 -7.88 -37.14
CA ASP A 83 26.08 -6.78 -38.09
C ASP A 83 26.46 -5.52 -37.31
N THR A 84 27.76 -5.37 -37.05
CA THR A 84 28.32 -4.27 -36.26
C THR A 84 28.15 -2.92 -36.94
N LYS A 85 28.20 -2.87 -38.27
CA LYS A 85 28.02 -1.62 -39.03
C LYS A 85 26.58 -1.14 -38.96
N ALA A 86 25.61 -2.05 -39.15
CA ALA A 86 24.20 -1.69 -39.01
C ALA A 86 23.82 -1.37 -37.55
N ALA A 87 24.42 -2.06 -36.58
CA ALA A 87 24.22 -1.76 -35.16
C ALA A 87 24.71 -0.36 -34.80
N GLN A 88 25.90 0.03 -35.26
CA GLN A 88 26.45 1.36 -35.00
C GLN A 88 25.62 2.47 -35.65
N ALA A 89 25.16 2.26 -36.90
CA ALA A 89 24.29 3.21 -37.59
C ALA A 89 22.95 3.40 -36.86
N GLU A 90 22.37 2.33 -36.31
CA GLU A 90 21.13 2.37 -35.52
C GLU A 90 21.32 3.14 -34.21
N ILE A 91 22.44 2.91 -33.50
CA ILE A 91 22.78 3.62 -32.27
C ILE A 91 22.98 5.11 -32.53
N GLU A 92 23.70 5.47 -33.60
CA GLU A 92 23.96 6.87 -33.94
C GLU A 92 22.68 7.61 -34.34
N ALA A 93 21.84 7.01 -35.19
CA ALA A 93 20.53 7.57 -35.52
C ALA A 93 19.64 7.71 -34.27
N GLY A 94 19.72 6.75 -33.35
CA GLY A 94 19.03 6.79 -32.07
C GLY A 94 19.50 7.93 -31.17
N ARG A 95 20.81 8.20 -31.10
CA ARG A 95 21.38 9.34 -30.37
C ARG A 95 20.94 10.66 -30.95
N GLN A 96 20.99 10.80 -32.28
CA GLN A 96 20.49 12.00 -32.95
C GLN A 96 19.02 12.25 -32.62
N LEU A 97 18.18 11.22 -32.70
CA LEU A 97 16.76 11.32 -32.34
C LEU A 97 16.56 11.72 -30.86
N GLN A 98 17.39 11.21 -29.95
CA GLN A 98 17.35 11.63 -28.53
C GLN A 98 17.66 13.12 -28.40
N GLU A 99 18.70 13.61 -29.07
CA GLU A 99 19.08 15.02 -29.05
C GLU A 99 17.98 15.91 -29.63
N ASP A 100 17.39 15.52 -30.75
CA ASP A 100 16.31 16.25 -31.40
C ASP A 100 15.06 16.32 -30.51
N ILE A 101 14.69 15.21 -29.86
CA ILE A 101 13.57 15.17 -28.90
C ILE A 101 13.85 16.11 -27.72
N LEU A 102 15.05 16.07 -27.13
CA LEU A 102 15.40 16.95 -26.02
C LEU A 102 15.44 18.41 -26.45
N ALA A 103 15.93 18.71 -27.65
CA ALA A 103 15.90 20.06 -28.22
C ALA A 103 14.46 20.56 -28.40
N ALA A 104 13.57 19.72 -28.93
CA ALA A 104 12.15 20.05 -29.08
C ALA A 104 11.47 20.31 -27.73
N LEU A 105 11.72 19.47 -26.72
CA LEU A 105 11.19 19.66 -25.37
C LEU A 105 11.71 20.95 -24.73
N ARG A 106 12.99 21.28 -24.93
CA ARG A 106 13.60 22.51 -24.37
C ARG A 106 12.91 23.80 -24.86
N THR A 107 12.21 23.77 -25.98
CA THR A 107 11.39 24.92 -26.42
C THR A 107 10.22 25.24 -25.46
N LEU A 108 9.89 24.32 -24.56
CA LEU A 108 8.87 24.48 -23.52
C LEU A 108 9.45 24.92 -22.16
N VAL A 109 10.78 25.05 -22.03
CA VAL A 109 11.42 25.55 -20.81
C VAL A 109 10.95 26.97 -20.53
N GLY A 110 10.65 27.27 -19.26
CA GLY A 110 10.20 28.59 -18.83
C GLY A 110 8.69 28.84 -18.98
N GLN A 111 7.91 27.86 -19.45
CA GLN A 111 6.44 27.94 -19.46
C GLN A 111 5.79 27.66 -18.09
N GLY A 112 6.60 27.33 -17.09
CA GLY A 112 6.14 26.99 -15.75
C GLY A 112 5.51 25.60 -15.66
N VAL A 113 4.83 25.35 -14.54
CA VAL A 113 4.16 24.08 -14.25
C VAL A 113 2.76 24.08 -14.85
N VAL A 114 2.45 23.08 -15.66
CA VAL A 114 1.16 22.83 -16.29
C VAL A 114 0.41 21.76 -15.50
N LYS A 115 -0.77 22.08 -14.99
CA LYS A 115 -1.57 21.20 -14.11
C LYS A 115 -2.64 20.38 -14.83
N ASP A 116 -2.72 20.51 -16.15
CA ASP A 116 -3.66 19.80 -17.02
C ASP A 116 -2.84 18.93 -18.01
N ARG A 117 -3.05 17.61 -17.92
CA ARG A 117 -2.37 16.63 -18.76
C ARG A 117 -2.65 16.80 -20.24
N ASP A 118 -3.87 17.14 -20.62
CA ASP A 118 -4.26 17.32 -22.01
C ASP A 118 -3.68 18.61 -22.59
N ALA A 119 -3.61 19.68 -21.79
CA ALA A 119 -2.93 20.91 -22.15
C ALA A 119 -1.45 20.67 -22.43
N PHE A 120 -0.74 19.99 -21.52
CA PHE A 120 0.67 19.68 -21.72
C PHE A 120 0.90 18.70 -22.88
N THR A 121 0.02 17.70 -23.04
CA THR A 121 0.04 16.78 -24.19
C THR A 121 -0.06 17.54 -25.52
N ARG A 122 -0.93 18.56 -25.61
CA ARG A 122 -1.03 19.41 -26.80
C ARG A 122 0.26 20.21 -27.02
N GLN A 123 0.86 20.78 -25.98
CA GLN A 123 2.13 21.51 -26.08
C GLN A 123 3.27 20.62 -26.60
N MET A 124 3.43 19.41 -26.03
CA MET A 124 4.42 18.43 -26.50
C MET A 124 4.20 18.03 -27.96
N LYS A 125 2.95 17.77 -28.36
CA LYS A 125 2.62 17.44 -29.77
C LYS A 125 2.98 18.58 -30.72
N VAL A 126 2.72 19.83 -30.32
CA VAL A 126 3.10 21.01 -31.12
C VAL A 126 4.62 21.14 -31.21
N ALA A 127 5.35 20.93 -30.11
CA ALA A 127 6.82 20.98 -30.09
C ALA A 127 7.43 19.93 -31.03
N PHE A 128 6.98 18.67 -30.96
CA PHE A 128 7.46 17.62 -31.85
C PHE A 128 7.09 17.86 -33.31
N LYS A 129 5.87 18.36 -33.60
CA LYS A 129 5.47 18.71 -34.96
C LYS A 129 6.32 19.84 -35.55
N ARG A 130 6.69 20.85 -34.75
CA ARG A 130 7.57 21.95 -35.21
C ARG A 130 9.00 21.49 -35.51
N ALA A 131 9.46 20.46 -34.81
CA ALA A 131 10.75 19.82 -35.03
C ALA A 131 10.71 18.72 -36.10
N ASP A 132 9.56 18.51 -36.76
CA ASP A 132 9.32 17.42 -37.73
C ASP A 132 9.62 16.01 -37.18
N LEU A 133 9.38 15.82 -35.88
CA LEU A 133 9.66 14.56 -35.18
C LEU A 133 8.44 13.64 -35.15
N GLN A 134 8.62 12.42 -35.63
CA GLN A 134 7.65 11.34 -35.46
C GLN A 134 7.98 10.52 -34.22
N VAL A 135 7.21 10.75 -33.15
CA VAL A 135 7.39 10.06 -31.87
C VAL A 135 6.31 8.97 -31.72
N PRO A 136 6.68 7.68 -31.65
CA PRO A 136 5.72 6.60 -31.41
C PRO A 136 4.96 6.76 -30.08
N ALA A 137 3.73 6.28 -30.02
CA ALA A 137 2.86 6.47 -28.84
C ALA A 137 3.47 5.96 -27.52
N SER A 138 4.20 4.84 -27.55
CA SER A 138 4.88 4.30 -26.36
C SER A 138 6.00 5.20 -25.86
N LEU A 139 6.78 5.78 -26.77
CA LEU A 139 7.84 6.74 -26.45
C LEU A 139 7.24 8.06 -25.97
N PHE A 140 6.20 8.56 -26.65
CA PHE A 140 5.49 9.77 -26.25
C PHE A 140 4.96 9.65 -24.83
N LYS A 141 4.30 8.53 -24.49
CA LYS A 141 3.80 8.27 -23.13
C LYS A 141 4.94 8.22 -22.10
N ALA A 142 6.07 7.60 -22.44
CA ALA A 142 7.22 7.53 -21.54
C ALA A 142 7.81 8.92 -21.25
N ILE A 143 7.95 9.76 -22.28
CA ILE A 143 8.42 11.15 -22.13
C ILE A 143 7.43 11.96 -21.29
N LEU A 144 6.13 11.87 -21.61
CA LEU A 144 5.06 12.57 -20.89
C LEU A 144 5.09 12.24 -19.39
N MET A 145 5.16 10.95 -19.04
CA MET A 145 5.21 10.52 -17.64
C MET A 145 6.53 10.89 -16.95
N ALA A 146 7.65 10.89 -17.66
CA ALA A 146 8.93 11.32 -17.08
C ALA A 146 8.97 12.83 -16.78
N ALA A 147 8.23 13.62 -17.55
CA ALA A 147 8.00 15.05 -17.33
C ALA A 147 6.91 15.36 -16.30
N ALA A 148 6.28 14.33 -15.72
CA ALA A 148 5.20 14.48 -14.74
C ALA A 148 5.71 14.38 -13.31
N GLU A 149 5.00 15.00 -12.39
CA GLU A 149 5.09 14.81 -10.93
C GLU A 149 3.70 14.81 -10.31
N ARG A 150 3.55 14.12 -9.17
CA ARG A 150 2.30 14.16 -8.42
C ARG A 150 2.08 15.53 -7.82
N ASP A 151 0.85 16.01 -7.95
CA ASP A 151 0.43 17.31 -7.45
C ASP A 151 -1.05 17.27 -7.13
N GLU A 152 -1.38 17.29 -5.84
CA GLU A 152 -2.77 17.23 -5.36
C GLU A 152 -3.62 18.41 -5.86
N THR A 153 -2.98 19.51 -6.27
CA THR A 153 -3.65 20.70 -6.80
C THR A 153 -3.84 20.65 -8.31
N ALA A 154 -3.38 19.59 -8.98
CA ALA A 154 -3.55 19.40 -10.41
C ALA A 154 -4.92 18.79 -10.77
N GLU A 155 -5.30 18.95 -12.04
CA GLU A 155 -6.51 18.37 -12.58
C GLU A 155 -6.45 16.84 -12.55
N VAL A 156 -7.62 16.20 -12.46
CA VAL A 156 -7.71 14.74 -12.49
C VAL A 156 -7.23 14.23 -13.85
N CYS A 157 -6.28 13.30 -13.84
CA CYS A 157 -5.94 12.52 -15.03
C CYS A 157 -7.11 11.57 -15.36
N THR A 158 -7.65 11.66 -16.58
CA THR A 158 -8.78 10.83 -17.02
C THR A 158 -8.46 9.94 -18.20
N ASP A 159 -9.00 8.73 -18.21
CA ASP A 159 -8.88 7.82 -19.35
C ASP A 159 -9.59 8.38 -20.61
N ALA A 160 -9.50 7.66 -21.73
CA ALA A 160 -10.13 8.08 -22.98
C ALA A 160 -11.68 8.18 -22.92
N LYS A 161 -12.30 7.65 -21.86
CA LYS A 161 -13.75 7.71 -21.61
C LYS A 161 -14.12 8.81 -20.62
N GLY A 162 -13.15 9.53 -20.07
CA GLY A 162 -13.36 10.57 -19.06
C GLY A 162 -13.41 10.03 -17.62
N ASN A 163 -13.14 8.74 -17.39
CA ASN A 163 -13.10 8.21 -16.03
C ASN A 163 -11.78 8.60 -15.35
N PRO A 164 -11.80 8.96 -14.06
CA PRO A 164 -10.57 9.18 -13.29
C PRO A 164 -9.64 7.96 -13.34
N GLU A 165 -8.36 8.19 -13.60
CA GLU A 165 -7.34 7.17 -13.48
C GLU A 165 -6.96 6.99 -12.00
N PRO A 166 -6.80 5.75 -11.51
CA PRO A 166 -6.37 5.52 -10.13
C PRO A 166 -4.90 5.90 -9.94
N ASP A 167 -4.57 6.48 -8.78
CA ASP A 167 -3.19 6.63 -8.31
C ASP A 167 -2.77 5.43 -7.45
N PRO A 168 -1.87 4.55 -7.93
CA PRO A 168 -1.43 3.39 -7.18
C PRO A 168 -0.69 3.73 -5.88
N GLU A 169 -0.14 4.95 -5.73
CA GLU A 169 0.54 5.37 -4.49
C GLU A 169 -0.42 5.82 -3.40
N LEU A 170 -1.65 6.19 -3.78
CA LEU A 170 -2.68 6.63 -2.85
C LEU A 170 -3.79 5.58 -2.68
N ARG A 171 -3.64 4.40 -3.29
CA ARG A 171 -4.57 3.28 -3.14
C ARG A 171 -4.54 2.76 -1.72
N ASP A 172 -5.72 2.58 -1.15
CA ASP A 172 -5.92 2.00 0.17
C ASP A 172 -6.84 0.76 0.13
N TYR A 173 -6.94 0.09 1.27
CA TYR A 173 -7.82 -1.06 1.47
C TYR A 173 -8.59 -0.91 2.77
N GLU A 174 -9.89 -1.10 2.70
CA GLU A 174 -10.76 -1.15 3.87
C GLU A 174 -11.37 -2.53 4.02
N ASN A 175 -11.58 -2.95 5.26
CA ASN A 175 -12.28 -4.19 5.59
C ASN A 175 -13.69 -3.85 6.07
N VAL A 176 -14.66 -3.90 5.15
CA VAL A 176 -16.07 -3.65 5.47
C VAL A 176 -16.69 -4.93 6.02
N PRO A 177 -17.35 -4.93 7.19
CA PRO A 177 -18.05 -6.11 7.69
C PRO A 177 -18.99 -6.71 6.64
N LEU A 178 -19.07 -8.04 6.53
CA LEU A 178 -19.87 -8.70 5.48
C LEU A 178 -21.38 -8.39 5.58
N LYS A 179 -21.83 -8.03 6.79
CA LYS A 179 -23.22 -7.64 7.09
C LYS A 179 -23.52 -6.17 6.80
N GLU A 180 -22.51 -5.39 6.39
CA GLU A 180 -22.63 -3.97 6.13
C GLU A 180 -22.52 -3.67 4.63
N ASP A 181 -23.27 -2.65 4.19
CA ASP A 181 -23.25 -2.16 2.82
C ASP A 181 -22.01 -1.30 2.58
N ILE A 182 -21.34 -1.52 1.44
CA ILE A 182 -20.08 -0.83 1.11
C ILE A 182 -20.31 0.68 0.94
N ASP A 183 -21.41 1.09 0.31
CA ASP A 183 -21.66 2.52 0.05
C ASP A 183 -21.94 3.27 1.37
N GLN A 184 -22.69 2.65 2.28
CA GLN A 184 -22.92 3.21 3.62
C GLN A 184 -21.62 3.34 4.42
N TYR A 185 -20.76 2.33 4.36
CA TYR A 185 -19.43 2.37 5.00
C TYR A 185 -18.57 3.49 4.39
N MET A 186 -18.49 3.58 3.06
CA MET A 186 -17.74 4.61 2.35
C MET A 186 -18.21 6.02 2.73
N GLN A 187 -19.52 6.25 2.81
CA GLN A 187 -20.07 7.56 3.21
C GLN A 187 -19.75 7.94 4.65
N ARG A 188 -19.65 6.97 5.56
CA ARG A 188 -19.41 7.21 6.98
C ARG A 188 -17.93 7.35 7.31
N GLU A 189 -17.08 6.49 6.75
CA GLU A 189 -15.69 6.33 7.17
C GLU A 189 -14.67 6.88 6.16
N VAL A 190 -14.97 6.87 4.86
CA VAL A 190 -13.96 7.18 3.82
C VAL A 190 -14.16 8.55 3.19
N LEU A 191 -15.33 8.79 2.61
CA LEU A 191 -15.63 10.01 1.84
C LEU A 191 -15.56 11.32 2.66
N PRO A 192 -15.81 11.35 3.98
CA PRO A 192 -15.58 12.56 4.79
C PRO A 192 -14.11 12.98 4.85
N HIS A 193 -13.18 12.05 4.68
CA HIS A 193 -11.73 12.29 4.71
C HIS A 193 -11.13 12.37 3.30
N VAL A 194 -11.68 11.59 2.36
CA VAL A 194 -11.22 11.53 0.97
C VAL A 194 -12.41 11.61 0.01
N PRO A 195 -12.90 12.83 -0.30
CA PRO A 195 -14.17 13.02 -1.02
C PRO A 195 -14.17 12.53 -2.47
N ASP A 196 -13.00 12.39 -3.09
CA ASP A 196 -12.83 11.95 -4.47
C ASP A 196 -12.44 10.48 -4.61
N ALA A 197 -12.49 9.71 -3.52
CA ALA A 197 -12.24 8.28 -3.53
C ALA A 197 -13.41 7.48 -4.12
N TRP A 198 -13.12 6.31 -4.68
CA TRP A 198 -14.11 5.35 -5.13
C TRP A 198 -13.66 3.91 -4.90
N VAL A 199 -14.60 2.97 -4.92
CA VAL A 199 -14.30 1.55 -4.77
C VAL A 199 -14.08 0.91 -6.13
N ASP A 200 -12.96 0.18 -6.29
CA ASP A 200 -12.80 -0.76 -7.41
C ASP A 200 -13.41 -2.10 -7.02
N GLU A 201 -14.69 -2.26 -7.33
CA GLU A 201 -15.46 -3.48 -7.03
C GLU A 201 -14.83 -4.75 -7.64
N SER A 202 -14.16 -4.62 -8.80
CA SER A 202 -13.54 -5.77 -9.48
C SER A 202 -12.39 -6.40 -8.70
N LYS A 203 -11.82 -5.65 -7.73
CA LYS A 203 -10.74 -6.09 -6.84
C LYS A 203 -11.22 -6.46 -5.45
N THR A 204 -12.52 -6.38 -5.17
CA THR A 204 -13.08 -6.69 -3.84
C THR A 204 -12.94 -8.18 -3.55
N LYS A 205 -12.50 -8.51 -2.32
CA LYS A 205 -12.31 -9.89 -1.88
C LYS A 205 -13.04 -10.15 -0.57
N ILE A 206 -13.69 -11.31 -0.47
CA ILE A 206 -14.27 -11.76 0.79
C ILE A 206 -13.18 -12.45 1.62
N GLY A 207 -12.99 -11.97 2.84
CA GLY A 207 -12.10 -12.56 3.84
C GLY A 207 -12.86 -12.95 5.10
N TYR A 208 -12.25 -13.80 5.92
CA TYR A 208 -12.74 -14.16 7.25
C TYR A 208 -11.60 -14.05 8.26
N GLU A 209 -11.85 -13.42 9.39
CA GLU A 209 -10.88 -13.27 10.47
C GLU A 209 -11.50 -13.52 11.84
N ILE A 210 -10.85 -14.35 12.65
CA ILE A 210 -11.22 -14.58 14.04
C ILE A 210 -10.17 -13.93 14.94
N ASN A 211 -10.49 -12.76 15.49
CA ASN A 211 -9.64 -12.10 16.48
C ASN A 211 -9.95 -12.66 17.87
N PHE A 212 -9.20 -13.67 18.32
CA PHE A 212 -9.41 -14.28 19.64
C PHE A 212 -9.35 -13.28 20.79
N ASN A 213 -8.46 -12.28 20.72
CA ASN A 213 -8.36 -11.26 21.76
C ASN A 213 -9.63 -10.41 21.83
N ARG A 214 -10.26 -10.07 20.70
CA ARG A 214 -11.53 -9.33 20.71
C ARG A 214 -12.63 -10.04 21.50
N TYR A 215 -12.66 -11.36 21.50
CA TYR A 215 -13.76 -12.15 22.06
C TYR A 215 -13.48 -12.77 23.43
N PHE A 216 -12.22 -13.12 23.69
CA PHE A 216 -11.82 -13.86 24.89
C PHE A 216 -10.82 -13.10 25.76
N TYR A 217 -10.39 -11.89 25.38
CA TYR A 217 -9.56 -11.08 26.27
C TYR A 217 -10.39 -10.66 27.48
N GLN A 218 -9.93 -11.10 28.65
CA GLN A 218 -10.40 -10.61 29.93
C GLN A 218 -9.33 -9.68 30.47
N TYR A 219 -9.70 -8.43 30.74
CA TYR A 219 -8.79 -7.47 31.34
C TYR A 219 -8.44 -7.93 32.75
N THR A 220 -7.16 -8.21 32.99
CA THR A 220 -6.63 -8.48 34.32
C THR A 220 -6.06 -7.17 34.87
N PRO A 221 -6.72 -6.52 35.84
CA PRO A 221 -6.16 -5.34 36.47
C PRO A 221 -4.82 -5.70 37.15
N PRO A 222 -3.87 -4.75 37.22
CA PRO A 222 -2.67 -4.95 38.03
C PRO A 222 -3.04 -5.16 39.50
N ARG A 223 -2.17 -5.83 40.26
CA ARG A 223 -2.36 -6.02 41.70
C ARG A 223 -2.48 -4.67 42.41
N PRO A 224 -3.35 -4.54 43.43
CA PRO A 224 -3.47 -3.32 44.24
C PRO A 224 -2.12 -2.89 44.84
N LEU A 225 -1.95 -1.58 45.05
CA LEU A 225 -0.71 -1.03 45.59
C LEU A 225 -0.44 -1.52 47.01
N GLU A 226 -1.49 -1.71 47.80
CA GLU A 226 -1.43 -2.18 49.19
C GLU A 226 -0.88 -3.61 49.27
N GLU A 227 -1.21 -4.46 48.29
CA GLU A 227 -0.65 -5.82 48.20
C GLU A 227 0.84 -5.78 47.83
N ILE A 228 1.23 -4.85 46.93
CA ILE A 228 2.63 -4.65 46.56
C ILE A 228 3.43 -4.17 47.77
N GLU A 229 2.90 -3.21 48.55
CA GLU A 229 3.54 -2.71 49.77
C GLU A 229 3.68 -3.79 50.84
N ALA A 230 2.67 -4.64 51.02
CA ALA A 230 2.72 -5.76 51.96
C ALA A 230 3.78 -6.80 51.56
N ASP A 231 3.85 -7.13 50.27
CA ASP A 231 4.88 -8.02 49.71
C ASP A 231 6.28 -7.45 49.90
N LEU A 232 6.48 -6.16 49.64
CA LEU A 232 7.77 -5.49 49.83
C LEU A 232 8.23 -5.56 51.28
N LYS A 233 7.35 -5.22 52.24
CA LYS A 233 7.67 -5.29 53.68
C LYS A 233 8.00 -6.71 54.13
N ARG A 234 7.30 -7.72 53.60
CA ARG A 234 7.59 -9.13 53.88
C ARG A 234 8.97 -9.50 53.36
N ILE A 235 9.29 -9.18 52.11
CA ILE A 235 10.60 -9.46 51.51
C ILE A 235 11.72 -8.72 52.25
N GLU A 236 11.48 -7.47 52.66
CA GLU A 236 12.42 -6.70 53.49
C GLU A 236 12.72 -7.40 54.82
N HIS A 237 11.70 -7.96 55.47
CA HIS A 237 11.86 -8.72 56.71
C HIS A 237 12.61 -10.03 56.48
N GLU A 238 12.24 -10.80 55.45
CA GLU A 238 12.94 -12.05 55.09
C GLU A 238 14.43 -11.80 54.76
N ILE A 239 14.75 -10.69 54.06
CA ILE A 239 16.14 -10.30 53.78
C ILE A 239 16.88 -9.94 55.08
N ALA A 240 16.24 -9.22 56.00
CA ALA A 240 16.85 -8.85 57.27
C ALA A 240 17.17 -10.10 58.10
N ASP A 241 16.24 -11.04 58.20
CA ASP A 241 16.44 -12.31 58.93
C ASP A 241 17.56 -13.14 58.30
N MET A 242 17.60 -13.27 56.98
CA MET A 242 18.68 -13.98 56.26
C MET A 242 20.06 -13.33 56.45
N LEU A 243 20.13 -11.99 56.52
CA LEU A 243 21.38 -11.30 56.77
C LEU A 243 21.86 -11.52 58.21
N GLU A 244 20.94 -11.55 59.18
CA GLU A 244 21.23 -11.83 60.58
C GLU A 244 21.82 -13.24 60.76
N GLU A 245 21.21 -14.25 60.14
CA GLU A 245 21.71 -15.65 60.13
C GLU A 245 23.11 -15.82 59.51
N VAL A 246 23.53 -14.94 58.60
CA VAL A 246 24.87 -14.98 57.97
C VAL A 246 25.92 -14.21 58.78
N THR A 247 25.49 -13.32 59.66
CA THR A 247 26.37 -12.52 60.52
C THR A 247 26.62 -13.11 61.92
N GLU A 248 25.93 -14.19 62.28
CA GLU A 248 26.27 -15.09 63.41
C GLU A 248 27.24 -16.20 63.00
#